data_AF-F9P5W7-F1
#
_entry.id   AF-F9P5W7-F1
#
_cell.length_a   1.000
_cell.length_b   1.000
_cell.length_c   1.000
_cell.angle_alpha   90.00
_cell.angle_beta   90.00
_cell.angle_gamma   90.00
#
_symmetry.space_group_name_H-M   'P 1'
#
loop_
_entity.id
_entity.type
_entity.pdbx_description
1 polymer ?
#
loop_
_entity_poly.entity_id
_entity_poly.type
_entity_poly.pdbx_seq_one_letter_code
_entity_poly.pdbx_strand_id
1 'polypeptide(L)'
;MSQGREFNPINPLVDIYNSVSLSYAVPCGGEDIDKIEGGLHLAKAQGGEPFFPLGSETDAPALPEEIIYHDDEGAVCRCLNWREAKRTMLTEETRDAVLVIEAVNEEQAKRAQAAMQELQYLVEDYFGVKGEITHLTIEHPSVEI
;
A
#
# COMPACT_ATOMS: atom_id res chain seq x y z
N MET A 1 13.27 15.30 15.15
CA MET A 1 14.30 14.35 15.61
C MET A 1 14.47 13.33 14.49
N SER A 2 15.56 13.40 13.73
CA SER A 2 15.93 12.30 12.82
C SER A 2 16.22 11.08 13.69
N GLN A 3 15.58 9.94 13.42
CA GLN A 3 15.82 8.70 14.17
C GLN A 3 17.19 8.05 13.84
N GLY A 4 18.07 8.74 13.09
CA GLY A 4 19.37 8.20 12.69
C GLY A 4 19.27 6.95 11.81
N ARG A 5 18.14 6.77 11.13
CA ARG A 5 17.92 5.63 10.23
C ARG A 5 18.57 5.89 8.88
N GLU A 6 19.41 4.97 8.44
CA GLU A 6 19.93 4.94 7.08
C GLU A 6 18.86 4.32 6.15
N PHE A 7 18.64 4.94 5.00
CA PHE A 7 17.82 4.35 3.94
C PHE A 7 18.70 3.38 3.16
N ASN A 8 18.44 2.10 3.34
CA ASN A 8 19.02 1.06 2.51
C ASN A 8 18.01 0.69 1.42
N PRO A 9 18.46 0.49 0.17
CA PRO A 9 17.61 -0.05 -0.89
C PRO A 9 16.91 -1.33 -0.43
N ILE A 10 15.61 -1.46 -0.71
CA ILE A 10 14.82 -2.64 -0.36
C ILE A 10 14.62 -3.50 -1.60
N ASN A 11 13.87 -2.99 -2.57
CA ASN A 11 13.79 -3.48 -3.94
C ASN A 11 13.35 -2.30 -4.83
N PRO A 12 13.55 -2.36 -6.16
CA PRO A 12 13.37 -1.19 -7.00
C PRO A 12 11.96 -0.57 -6.95
N LEU A 13 10.90 -1.39 -6.90
CA LEU A 13 9.53 -0.88 -6.83
C LEU A 13 9.24 -0.22 -5.47
N VAL A 14 9.73 -0.85 -4.39
CA VAL A 14 9.64 -0.30 -3.03
C VAL A 14 10.38 1.02 -2.89
N ASP A 15 11.58 1.11 -3.46
CA ASP A 15 12.39 2.32 -3.41
C ASP A 15 11.74 3.46 -4.21
N ILE A 16 11.13 3.16 -5.37
CA ILE A 16 10.40 4.13 -6.18
C ILE A 16 9.20 4.68 -5.41
N TYR A 17 8.30 3.84 -4.89
CA TYR A 17 7.11 4.36 -4.21
C TYR A 17 7.48 5.09 -2.91
N ASN A 18 8.53 4.65 -2.19
CA ASN A 18 9.01 5.35 -1.01
C ASN A 18 9.61 6.72 -1.36
N SER A 19 10.32 6.82 -2.48
CA SER A 19 10.83 8.10 -3.00
C SER A 19 9.70 9.09 -3.31
N VAL A 20 8.62 8.60 -3.94
CA VAL A 20 7.41 9.40 -4.22
C VAL A 20 6.70 9.79 -2.90
N SER A 21 6.50 8.84 -2.00
CA SER A 21 5.90 9.06 -0.67
C SER A 21 6.60 10.20 0.07
N LEU A 22 7.94 10.18 0.10
CA LEU A 22 8.76 11.21 0.74
C LEU A 22 8.68 12.56 0.01
N SER A 23 8.71 12.56 -1.32
CA SER A 23 8.72 13.78 -2.14
C SER A 23 7.41 14.57 -2.06
N TYR A 24 6.28 13.86 -1.96
CA TYR A 24 4.94 14.46 -1.96
C TYR A 24 4.31 14.52 -0.55
N ALA A 25 4.97 13.94 0.44
CA ALA A 25 4.48 13.77 1.81
C ALA A 25 3.08 13.12 1.86
N VAL A 26 2.96 11.99 1.16
CA VAL A 26 1.74 11.16 1.09
C VAL A 26 2.05 9.74 1.55
N PRO A 27 1.15 9.06 2.29
CA PRO A 27 1.30 7.65 2.57
C PRO A 27 1.21 6.86 1.26
N CYS A 28 2.09 5.89 1.06
CA CYS A 28 2.10 5.01 -0.10
C CYS A 28 2.53 3.61 0.35
N GLY A 29 1.76 2.60 0.00
CA GLY A 29 2.07 1.19 0.22
C GLY A 29 1.78 0.38 -1.03
N GLY A 30 2.26 -0.85 -1.08
CA GLY A 30 2.13 -1.70 -2.25
C GLY A 30 2.00 -3.17 -1.91
N GLU A 31 1.16 -3.87 -2.65
CA GLU A 31 0.84 -5.28 -2.43
C GLU A 31 0.94 -6.05 -3.74
N ASP A 32 1.39 -7.30 -3.65
CA ASP A 32 1.42 -8.25 -4.76
C ASP A 32 0.00 -8.79 -5.02
N ILE A 33 -0.55 -8.51 -6.21
CA ILE A 33 -1.93 -8.86 -6.57
C ILE A 33 -2.13 -10.37 -6.57
N ASP A 34 -1.11 -11.15 -6.99
CA ASP A 34 -1.17 -12.61 -7.03
C ASP A 34 -1.22 -13.25 -5.63
N LYS A 35 -1.03 -12.45 -4.56
CA LYS A 35 -1.10 -12.88 -3.17
C LYS A 35 -2.38 -12.44 -2.46
N ILE A 36 -3.23 -11.66 -3.12
CA ILE A 36 -4.51 -11.22 -2.57
C ILE A 36 -5.56 -12.30 -2.84
N GLU A 37 -6.23 -12.75 -1.78
CA GLU A 37 -7.28 -13.74 -1.85
C GLU A 37 -8.65 -13.05 -1.95
N GLY A 38 -9.32 -13.19 -3.09
CA GLY A 38 -10.58 -12.50 -3.36
C GLY A 38 -10.33 -11.06 -3.80
N GLY A 39 -10.62 -10.08 -2.95
CA GLY A 39 -10.48 -8.65 -3.25
C GLY A 39 -9.85 -7.86 -2.11
N LEU A 40 -9.23 -6.73 -2.43
CA LEU A 40 -8.65 -5.83 -1.43
C LEU A 40 -9.71 -4.82 -0.96
N HIS A 41 -10.01 -4.83 0.34
CA HIS A 41 -11.06 -4.02 0.95
C HIS A 41 -10.49 -3.10 2.04
N LEU A 42 -10.97 -1.87 2.10
CA LEU A 42 -10.69 -0.94 3.20
C LEU A 42 -11.87 -0.92 4.16
N ALA A 43 -11.66 -1.35 5.41
CA ALA A 43 -12.73 -1.42 6.40
C ALA A 43 -12.22 -1.20 7.83
N LYS A 44 -13.17 -1.09 8.76
CA LYS A 44 -12.89 -1.24 10.19
C LYS A 44 -12.77 -2.71 10.53
N ALA A 45 -11.69 -3.09 11.18
CA ALA A 45 -11.47 -4.42 11.71
C ALA A 45 -12.54 -4.76 12.77
N GLN A 46 -13.06 -5.98 12.70
CA GLN A 46 -13.83 -6.60 13.76
C GLN A 46 -12.93 -6.96 14.96
N GLY A 47 -11.66 -7.26 14.66
CA GLY A 47 -10.65 -7.71 15.61
C GLY A 47 -10.46 -9.22 15.56
N GLY A 48 -9.19 -9.64 15.61
CA GLY A 48 -8.79 -11.05 15.52
C GLY A 48 -8.52 -11.52 14.09
N GLU A 49 -8.64 -10.66 13.08
CA GLU A 49 -8.24 -10.97 11.70
C GLU A 49 -6.76 -11.41 11.68
N PRO A 50 -6.43 -12.52 11.00
CA PRO A 50 -5.05 -12.99 10.89
C PRO A 50 -4.14 -11.90 10.33
N PHE A 51 -2.98 -11.72 10.97
CA PHE A 51 -1.99 -10.76 10.54
C PHE A 51 -0.61 -11.16 11.06
N PHE A 52 0.27 -11.52 10.13
CA PHE A 52 1.69 -11.76 10.40
C PHE A 52 2.50 -10.57 9.87
N PRO A 53 2.96 -9.64 10.73
CA PRO A 53 3.58 -8.41 10.28
C PRO A 53 4.90 -8.64 9.52
N LEU A 54 5.14 -7.84 8.49
CA LEU A 54 6.44 -7.80 7.82
C LEU A 54 7.54 -7.39 8.81
N GLY A 55 8.63 -8.16 8.84
CA GLY A 55 9.75 -7.95 9.76
C GLY A 55 9.49 -8.37 11.22
N SER A 56 8.38 -9.05 11.50
CA SER A 56 8.08 -9.67 12.80
C SER A 56 8.31 -11.18 12.78
N GLU A 57 8.55 -11.76 13.96
CA GLU A 57 8.61 -13.21 14.21
C GLU A 57 7.35 -13.74 14.90
N THR A 58 6.40 -12.85 15.23
CA THR A 58 5.17 -13.20 15.94
C THR A 58 3.95 -12.63 15.23
N ASP A 59 2.87 -13.40 15.23
CA ASP A 59 1.54 -12.95 14.85
C ASP A 59 1.11 -11.75 15.70
N ALA A 60 0.37 -10.85 15.07
CA ALA A 60 -0.27 -9.74 15.74
C ALA A 60 -1.63 -9.48 15.09
N PRO A 61 -2.67 -10.27 15.40
CA PRO A 61 -4.00 -10.10 14.82
C PRO A 61 -4.49 -8.65 14.91
N ALA A 62 -5.34 -8.25 13.95
CA ALA A 62 -5.89 -6.90 13.96
C ALA A 62 -6.70 -6.63 15.23
N LEU A 63 -6.67 -5.40 15.71
CA LEU A 63 -7.47 -4.99 16.87
C LEU A 63 -8.82 -4.46 16.40
N PRO A 64 -9.89 -4.62 17.20
CA PRO A 64 -11.18 -4.05 16.87
C PRO A 64 -11.09 -2.54 16.57
N GLU A 65 -11.87 -2.09 15.58
CA GLU A 65 -11.97 -0.69 15.11
C GLU A 65 -10.72 -0.12 14.43
N GLU A 66 -9.65 -0.89 14.22
CA GLU A 66 -8.54 -0.47 13.37
C GLU A 66 -9.01 -0.29 11.92
N ILE A 67 -8.51 0.74 11.22
CA ILE A 67 -8.71 0.84 9.78
C ILE A 67 -7.68 -0.06 9.10
N ILE A 68 -8.15 -1.08 8.39
CA ILE A 68 -7.31 -2.08 7.76
C ILE A 68 -7.65 -2.22 6.28
N TYR A 69 -6.62 -2.49 5.49
CA TYR A 69 -6.79 -3.26 4.27
C TYR A 69 -6.87 -4.73 4.63
N HIS A 70 -7.84 -5.43 4.06
CA HIS A 70 -7.99 -6.87 4.24
C HIS A 70 -8.50 -7.52 2.95
N ASP A 71 -8.33 -8.82 2.88
CA ASP A 71 -8.92 -9.67 1.84
C ASP A 71 -9.67 -10.83 2.52
N ASP A 72 -9.94 -11.91 1.79
CA ASP A 72 -10.66 -13.08 2.32
C ASP A 72 -9.83 -13.92 3.32
N GLU A 73 -8.50 -13.79 3.33
CA GLU A 73 -7.60 -14.53 4.22
C GLU A 73 -7.33 -13.78 5.53
N GLY A 74 -7.23 -12.46 5.49
CA GLY A 74 -7.03 -11.65 6.68
C GLY A 74 -6.56 -10.23 6.41
N ALA A 75 -6.00 -9.59 7.43
CA ALA A 75 -5.49 -8.23 7.27
C ALA A 75 -4.24 -8.24 6.36
N VAL A 76 -4.26 -7.34 5.38
CA VAL A 76 -3.18 -7.07 4.42
C VAL A 76 -2.29 -5.96 4.97
N CYS A 77 -2.91 -4.85 5.39
CA CYS A 77 -2.18 -3.74 5.97
C CYS A 77 -3.04 -3.08 7.06
N ARG A 78 -2.43 -2.78 8.21
CA ARG A 78 -3.10 -2.25 9.40
C ARG A 78 -2.78 -0.79 9.63
N CYS A 79 -3.80 -0.09 10.10
CA CYS A 79 -3.77 1.33 10.43
C CYS A 79 -3.38 2.17 9.21
N LEU A 80 -4.14 2.00 8.11
CA LEU A 80 -3.81 2.55 6.78
C LEU A 80 -2.48 1.98 6.27
N ASN A 81 -1.75 2.66 5.37
CA ASN A 81 -0.42 2.25 4.93
C ASN A 81 0.66 2.43 6.03
N TRP A 82 0.57 1.66 7.13
CA TRP A 82 1.58 1.66 8.21
C TRP A 82 2.17 0.30 8.50
N ARG A 83 1.35 -0.73 8.70
CA ARG A 83 1.83 -2.07 9.09
C ARG A 83 1.36 -3.11 8.10
N GLU A 84 2.24 -3.48 7.19
CA GLU A 84 1.99 -4.46 6.13
C GLU A 84 2.15 -5.90 6.63
N ALA A 85 1.37 -6.81 6.06
CA ALA A 85 1.47 -8.24 6.27
C ALA A 85 2.60 -8.81 5.40
N LYS A 86 3.30 -9.82 5.92
CA LYS A 86 4.37 -10.49 5.16
C LYS A 86 3.84 -11.24 3.94
N ARG A 87 2.59 -11.70 3.95
CA ARG A 87 2.05 -12.62 2.92
C ARG A 87 1.85 -11.96 1.55
N THR A 88 1.52 -10.67 1.53
CA THR A 88 1.22 -9.88 0.33
C THR A 88 2.36 -8.93 -0.07
N MET A 89 3.49 -9.00 0.63
CA MET A 89 4.62 -8.11 0.39
C MET A 89 5.13 -8.18 -1.05
N LEU A 90 5.56 -7.04 -1.58
CA LEU A 90 6.25 -6.98 -2.87
C LEU A 90 7.61 -7.69 -2.81
N THR A 91 7.91 -8.48 -3.83
CA THR A 91 9.18 -9.17 -3.99
C THR A 91 9.78 -8.91 -5.38
N GLU A 92 11.00 -9.36 -5.63
CA GLU A 92 11.60 -9.31 -6.98
C GLU A 92 10.85 -10.19 -7.98
N GLU A 93 10.00 -11.12 -7.53
CA GLU A 93 9.20 -12.00 -8.38
C GLU A 93 7.82 -11.42 -8.72
N THR A 94 7.40 -10.33 -8.06
CA THR A 94 6.10 -9.70 -8.26
C THR A 94 5.97 -9.20 -9.70
N ARG A 95 4.86 -9.55 -10.36
CA ARG A 95 4.54 -9.16 -11.75
C ARG A 95 3.41 -8.16 -11.83
N ASP A 96 2.41 -8.37 -10.99
CA ASP A 96 1.21 -7.56 -10.90
C ASP A 96 1.11 -6.99 -9.49
N ALA A 97 1.13 -5.66 -9.38
CA ALA A 97 1.16 -4.97 -8.10
C ALA A 97 0.09 -3.88 -8.04
N VAL A 98 -0.51 -3.71 -6.87
CA VAL A 98 -1.37 -2.56 -6.56
C VAL A 98 -0.63 -1.63 -5.61
N LEU A 99 -0.55 -0.35 -5.97
CA LEU A 99 0.03 0.69 -5.11
C LEU A 99 -1.08 1.62 -4.64
N VAL A 100 -1.14 1.89 -3.34
CA VAL A 100 -2.24 2.62 -2.72
C VAL A 100 -1.71 3.88 -2.04
N ILE A 101 -2.28 5.04 -2.41
CA ILE A 101 -2.01 6.33 -1.79
C ILE A 101 -3.29 6.85 -1.14
N GLU A 102 -3.22 7.19 0.14
CA GLU A 102 -4.39 7.60 0.92
C GLU A 102 -4.45 9.11 1.16
N ALA A 103 -5.66 9.66 1.10
CA ALA A 103 -5.95 11.05 1.42
C ALA A 103 -7.27 11.15 2.18
N VAL A 104 -7.29 11.88 3.29
CA VAL A 104 -8.49 12.08 4.13
C VAL A 104 -9.12 13.47 3.96
N ASN A 105 -8.54 14.32 3.11
CA ASN A 105 -9.08 15.64 2.78
C ASN A 105 -8.67 16.08 1.37
N GLU A 106 -9.30 17.14 0.86
CA GLU A 106 -9.09 17.64 -0.50
C GLU A 106 -7.65 18.12 -0.78
N GLU A 107 -6.96 18.67 0.21
CA GLU A 107 -5.58 19.14 0.05
C GLU A 107 -4.64 17.95 -0.14
N GLN A 108 -4.81 16.91 0.67
CA GLN A 108 -4.09 15.64 0.53
C GLN A 108 -4.45 14.95 -0.78
N ALA A 109 -5.71 14.98 -1.21
CA ALA A 109 -6.12 14.38 -2.48
C ALA A 109 -5.41 15.01 -3.68
N LYS A 110 -5.20 16.34 -3.67
CA LYS A 110 -4.41 17.03 -4.71
C LYS A 110 -2.95 16.56 -4.73
N ARG A 111 -2.34 16.37 -3.56
CA ARG A 111 -0.96 15.85 -3.45
C ARG A 111 -0.88 14.39 -3.87
N ALA A 112 -1.85 13.57 -3.47
CA ALA A 112 -1.97 12.18 -3.87
C ALA A 112 -2.10 12.03 -5.39
N GLN A 113 -2.91 12.86 -6.04
CA GLN A 113 -3.06 12.84 -7.51
C GLN A 113 -1.74 13.13 -8.22
N ALA A 114 -0.99 14.14 -7.78
CA ALA A 114 0.32 14.45 -8.35
C ALA A 114 1.34 13.33 -8.07
N ALA A 115 1.30 12.73 -6.87
CA ALA A 115 2.16 11.60 -6.50
C ALA A 115 1.86 10.34 -7.34
N MET A 116 0.59 10.01 -7.59
CA MET A 116 0.20 8.89 -8.45
C MET A 116 0.68 9.06 -9.90
N GLN A 117 0.64 10.28 -10.42
CA GLN A 117 1.14 10.57 -11.78
C GLN A 117 2.66 10.41 -11.86
N GLU A 118 3.40 10.92 -10.88
CA GLU A 118 4.86 10.74 -10.81
C GLU A 118 5.22 9.26 -10.64
N LEU A 119 4.49 8.54 -9.77
CA LEU A 119 4.70 7.12 -9.56
C LEU A 119 4.49 6.31 -10.84
N GLN A 120 3.39 6.56 -11.57
CA GLN A 120 3.15 5.92 -12.87
C GLN A 120 4.26 6.22 -13.86
N TYR A 121 4.71 7.47 -13.94
CA TYR A 121 5.80 7.87 -14.82
C TYR A 121 7.11 7.14 -14.48
N LEU A 122 7.50 7.10 -13.20
CA LEU A 122 8.73 6.43 -12.76
C LEU A 122 8.67 4.92 -12.96
N VAL A 123 7.51 4.30 -12.74
CA VAL A 123 7.30 2.87 -13.02
C VAL A 123 7.41 2.59 -14.51
N GLU A 124 6.81 3.44 -15.37
CA GLU A 124 6.92 3.31 -16.83
C GLU A 124 8.36 3.51 -17.32
N ASP A 125 9.08 4.50 -16.79
CA ASP A 125 10.48 4.79 -17.15
C ASP A 125 11.44 3.66 -16.70
N TYR A 126 11.28 3.15 -15.48
CA TYR A 126 12.21 2.19 -14.90
C TYR A 126 11.93 0.74 -15.31
N PHE A 127 10.66 0.34 -15.36
CA PHE A 127 10.25 -1.04 -15.66
C PHE A 127 9.70 -1.22 -17.07
N GLY A 128 9.40 -0.15 -17.80
CA GLY A 128 8.75 -0.24 -19.12
C GLY A 128 7.30 -0.70 -19.05
N VAL A 129 6.68 -0.65 -17.87
CA VAL A 129 5.29 -1.07 -17.63
C VAL A 129 4.45 0.15 -17.31
N LYS A 130 3.33 0.31 -18.01
CA LYS A 130 2.38 1.38 -17.77
C LYS A 130 1.22 0.87 -16.92
N GLY A 131 1.14 1.34 -15.68
CA GLY A 131 0.00 1.07 -14.79
C GLY A 131 -1.22 1.93 -15.12
N GLU A 132 -2.35 1.63 -14.50
CA GLU A 132 -3.57 2.44 -14.56
C GLU A 132 -3.77 3.20 -13.24
N ILE A 133 -4.28 4.44 -13.31
CA ILE A 133 -4.59 5.26 -12.13
C ILE A 133 -6.11 5.28 -11.93
N THR A 134 -6.55 4.82 -10.78
CA THR A 134 -7.96 4.88 -10.34
C THR A 134 -8.09 5.66 -9.04
N HIS A 135 -9.23 6.33 -8.85
CA HIS A 135 -9.55 7.06 -7.63
C HIS A 135 -10.79 6.45 -7.01
N LEU A 136 -10.64 5.93 -5.78
CA LEU A 136 -11.77 5.46 -4.99
C LEU A 136 -12.25 6.58 -4.07
N THR A 137 -13.55 6.84 -4.09
CA THR A 137 -14.23 7.79 -3.20
C THR A 137 -15.47 7.14 -2.59
N ILE A 138 -16.15 7.83 -1.69
CA ILE A 138 -17.41 7.31 -1.15
C ILE A 138 -18.49 7.17 -2.25
N GLU A 139 -18.43 7.99 -3.29
CA GLU A 139 -19.32 7.92 -4.46
C GLU A 139 -18.89 6.85 -5.47
N HIS A 140 -17.60 6.53 -5.54
CA HIS A 140 -17.02 5.51 -6.42
C HIS A 140 -16.15 4.55 -5.59
N PRO A 141 -16.75 3.64 -4.80
CA PRO A 141 -16.05 2.93 -3.73
C PRO A 141 -15.26 1.70 -4.19
N SER A 142 -15.34 1.32 -5.46
CA SER A 142 -14.74 0.08 -5.98
C SER A 142 -14.29 0.21 -7.43
N VAL A 143 -13.34 -0.62 -7.82
CA VAL A 143 -12.87 -0.82 -9.20
C VAL A 143 -12.56 -2.30 -9.41
N GLU A 144 -12.78 -2.79 -10.62
CA GLU A 144 -12.32 -4.11 -11.08
C GLU A 144 -11.05 -3.90 -11.92
N ILE A 145 -10.03 -4.71 -11.65
CA ILE A 145 -8.70 -4.66 -12.28
C ILE A 145 -8.45 -5.96 -13.04
#